data_AF-A0A6N2MDG9-F1
#
_entry.id   AF-A0A6N2MDG9-F1
#
_cell.length_a   1.000
_cell.length_b   1.000
_cell.length_c   1.000
_cell.angle_alpha   90.00
_cell.angle_beta   90.00
_cell.angle_gamma   90.00
#
_symmetry.space_group_name_H-M   'P 1'
#
loop_
_entity.id
_entity.type
_entity.pdbx_description
1 polymer ?
#
loop_
_entity_poly.entity_id
_entity_poly.type
_entity_poly.pdbx_seq_one_letter_code
_entity_poly.pdbx_strand_id
1 'polypeptide(L)'
;MQEVKHLWRRNGCLKNYQRHLVMRIDDFGKPAKTNVLCSNWRKWDQPIIWFQNTTDAVASQFFLKNVHPEMRNVASNLFGQPEQLQARPNVFGELMRILISPSEIVEQVVNWVLDDGVDPDISLHMRMLMNRSVRAPQAALNCIKRALRKLRQISRPRVVLVTDTPSFAKSILPNISEFAEVLHFDYKHFQGNISRAVNTSHSLDFR
;
A
#
# COMPACT_ATOMS: atom_id res chain seq x y z
N MET A 1 -5.20 17.91 -2.92
CA MET A 1 -5.77 18.51 -4.17
C MET A 1 -5.23 19.87 -4.59
N GLN A 2 -4.45 20.55 -3.74
CA GLN A 2 -3.89 21.86 -4.07
C GLN A 2 -2.80 21.77 -5.15
N GLU A 3 -2.10 20.65 -5.25
CA GLU A 3 -0.86 20.54 -6.02
C GLU A 3 -1.01 20.74 -7.53
N VAL A 4 -1.88 20.02 -8.25
CA VAL A 4 -1.99 20.20 -9.73
C VAL A 4 -2.49 21.60 -10.10
N LYS A 5 -3.54 22.10 -9.44
CA LYS A 5 -4.06 23.47 -9.68
C LYS A 5 -3.02 24.52 -9.32
N HIS A 6 -2.31 24.32 -8.20
CA HIS A 6 -1.25 25.21 -7.74
C HIS A 6 -0.05 25.20 -8.68
N LEU A 7 0.42 24.02 -9.13
CA LEU A 7 1.48 23.87 -10.11
C LEU A 7 1.08 24.50 -11.46
N TRP A 8 -0.16 24.32 -11.92
CA TRP A 8 -0.65 24.95 -13.16
C TRP A 8 -0.61 26.48 -13.07
N ARG A 9 -1.01 27.02 -11.91
CA ARG A 9 -0.97 28.47 -11.63
C ARG A 9 0.45 28.98 -11.45
N ARG A 10 1.28 28.27 -10.69
CA ARG A 10 2.68 28.60 -10.38
C ARG A 10 3.53 28.65 -11.64
N ASN A 11 3.32 27.72 -12.57
CA ASN A 11 4.00 27.70 -13.87
C ASN A 11 3.34 28.63 -14.91
N GLY A 12 2.25 29.32 -14.54
CA GLY A 12 1.59 30.29 -15.40
C GLY A 12 1.06 29.68 -16.69
N CYS A 13 0.60 28.43 -16.71
CA CYS A 13 0.36 27.69 -17.95
C CYS A 13 -0.63 28.35 -18.92
N LEU A 14 -1.65 29.05 -18.40
CA LEU A 14 -2.55 29.85 -19.23
C LEU A 14 -1.84 31.07 -19.83
N LYS A 15 -1.06 31.79 -19.02
CA LYS A 15 -0.39 33.02 -19.45
C LYS A 15 0.77 32.74 -20.42
N ASN A 16 1.57 31.72 -20.13
CA ASN A 16 2.81 31.41 -20.83
C ASN A 16 2.59 30.49 -22.04
N TYR A 17 1.61 29.60 -21.98
CA TYR A 17 1.39 28.58 -23.00
C TYR A 17 -0.04 28.57 -23.58
N GLN A 18 -0.93 29.49 -23.15
CA GLN A 18 -2.35 29.52 -23.54
C GLN A 18 -3.10 28.21 -23.28
N ARG A 19 -2.62 27.41 -22.32
CA ARG A 19 -3.22 26.11 -21.97
C ARG A 19 -4.17 26.26 -20.79
N HIS A 20 -5.45 26.13 -21.06
CA HIS A 20 -6.48 26.03 -20.03
C HIS A 20 -6.35 24.71 -19.27
N LEU A 21 -6.55 24.76 -17.95
CA LEU A 21 -6.66 23.55 -17.15
C LEU A 21 -8.04 22.93 -17.38
N VAL A 22 -8.09 21.91 -18.23
CA VAL A 22 -9.30 21.11 -18.47
C VAL A 22 -9.21 19.85 -17.62
N MET A 23 -10.10 19.74 -16.64
CA MET A 23 -10.15 18.58 -15.75
C MET A 23 -11.58 18.12 -15.55
N ARG A 24 -11.76 16.80 -15.45
CA ARG A 24 -12.99 16.16 -15.02
C ARG A 24 -12.88 15.80 -13.55
N ILE A 25 -13.91 16.10 -12.76
CA ILE A 25 -14.03 15.65 -11.38
C ILE A 25 -15.19 14.66 -11.31
N ASP A 26 -14.91 13.48 -10.79
CA ASP A 26 -15.85 12.37 -10.73
C ASP A 26 -15.91 11.87 -9.28
N ASP A 27 -17.07 12.05 -8.64
CA ASP A 27 -17.28 11.76 -7.22
C ASP A 27 -17.92 10.39 -7.07
N PHE A 28 -17.11 9.38 -6.75
CA PHE A 28 -17.58 8.00 -6.62
C PHE A 28 -18.51 7.82 -5.41
N GLY A 29 -18.43 8.71 -4.41
CA GLY A 29 -19.36 8.74 -3.29
C GLY A 29 -20.79 9.15 -3.70
N LYS A 30 -20.99 9.63 -4.93
CA LYS A 30 -22.29 10.04 -5.48
C LYS A 30 -22.56 9.30 -6.79
N PRO A 31 -23.13 8.08 -6.74
CA PRO A 31 -23.38 7.25 -7.92
C PRO A 31 -24.11 7.97 -9.06
N ALA A 32 -25.05 8.85 -8.76
CA ALA A 32 -25.79 9.63 -9.76
C ALA A 32 -24.95 10.70 -10.50
N LYS A 33 -23.74 11.01 -10.01
CA LYS A 33 -22.82 12.01 -10.57
C LYS A 33 -21.58 11.38 -11.21
N THR A 34 -21.54 10.06 -11.31
CA THR A 34 -20.44 9.32 -11.92
C THR A 34 -20.94 8.40 -13.02
N ASN A 35 -20.21 8.35 -14.13
CA ASN A 35 -20.40 7.31 -15.16
C ASN A 35 -19.07 6.60 -15.44
N VAL A 36 -18.19 6.58 -14.44
CA VAL A 36 -16.83 6.04 -14.53
C VAL A 36 -16.81 4.58 -15.00
N LEU A 37 -17.76 3.75 -14.56
CA LEU A 37 -17.86 2.36 -14.98
C LEU A 37 -18.57 2.18 -16.32
N CYS A 38 -19.46 3.10 -16.69
CA CYS A 38 -20.38 2.92 -17.82
C CYS A 38 -19.95 3.68 -19.09
N SER A 39 -18.88 4.46 -19.05
CA SER A 39 -18.44 5.28 -20.18
C SER A 39 -17.05 4.87 -20.67
N ASN A 40 -16.79 5.21 -21.93
CA ASN A 40 -15.52 4.91 -22.58
C ASN A 40 -14.54 6.08 -22.39
N TRP A 41 -13.54 5.89 -21.54
CA TRP A 41 -12.61 6.96 -21.18
C TRP A 41 -11.70 7.36 -22.35
N ARG A 42 -11.54 6.49 -23.37
CA ARG A 42 -10.82 6.82 -24.60
C ARG A 42 -11.49 7.95 -25.39
N LYS A 43 -12.75 8.24 -25.10
CA LYS A 43 -13.56 9.27 -25.75
C LYS A 43 -13.78 10.49 -24.86
N TRP A 44 -13.15 10.54 -23.69
CA TRP A 44 -13.27 11.71 -22.82
C TRP A 44 -12.33 12.81 -23.30
N ASP A 45 -12.87 14.01 -23.50
CA ASP A 45 -12.09 15.16 -23.94
C ASP A 45 -11.18 15.73 -22.82
N GLN A 46 -11.44 15.36 -21.57
CA GLN A 46 -10.69 15.86 -20.42
C GLN A 46 -9.43 15.02 -20.19
N PRO A 47 -8.23 15.60 -20.32
CA PRO A 47 -6.97 14.86 -20.17
C PRO A 47 -6.63 14.52 -18.71
N ILE A 48 -7.20 15.26 -17.76
CA ILE A 48 -7.00 15.05 -16.33
C ILE A 48 -8.31 14.61 -15.70
N ILE A 49 -8.30 13.42 -15.10
CA ILE A 49 -9.45 12.82 -14.42
C ILE A 49 -9.14 12.77 -12.92
N TRP A 50 -10.01 13.38 -12.13
CA TRP A 50 -9.94 13.36 -10.68
C TRP A 50 -11.05 12.47 -10.13
N PHE A 51 -10.69 11.36 -9.49
CA PHE A 51 -11.65 10.56 -8.71
C PHE A 51 -11.67 11.00 -7.25
N GLN A 52 -12.83 11.44 -6.76
CA GLN A 52 -13.07 11.75 -5.35
C GLN A 52 -13.68 10.56 -4.63
N ASN A 53 -13.41 10.45 -3.33
CA ASN A 53 -14.01 9.43 -2.45
C ASN A 53 -13.76 7.99 -2.92
N THR A 54 -12.58 7.74 -3.49
CA THR A 54 -12.08 6.41 -3.84
C THR A 54 -10.67 6.22 -3.27
N THR A 55 -10.28 4.98 -3.02
CA THR A 55 -8.92 4.60 -2.64
C THR A 55 -8.30 3.78 -3.76
N ASP A 56 -6.97 3.66 -3.84
CA ASP A 56 -6.28 3.04 -4.98
C ASP A 56 -6.82 1.62 -5.32
N ALA A 57 -7.07 0.80 -4.30
CA ALA A 57 -7.63 -0.53 -4.47
C ALA A 57 -9.06 -0.50 -5.03
N VAL A 58 -9.90 0.46 -4.61
CA VAL A 58 -11.26 0.62 -5.14
C VAL A 58 -11.23 1.22 -6.54
N ALA A 59 -10.34 2.18 -6.80
CA ALA A 59 -10.17 2.84 -8.09
C ALA A 59 -9.70 1.87 -9.18
N SER A 60 -8.87 0.86 -8.85
CA SER A 60 -8.49 -0.19 -9.80
C SER A 60 -9.70 -0.92 -10.41
N GLN A 61 -10.80 -1.03 -9.66
CA GLN A 61 -12.03 -1.66 -10.15
C GLN A 61 -12.67 -0.87 -11.28
N PHE A 62 -12.40 0.44 -11.39
CA PHE A 62 -12.92 1.26 -12.46
C PHE A 62 -12.47 0.78 -13.84
N PHE A 63 -11.25 0.25 -13.92
CA PHE A 63 -10.68 -0.29 -15.15
C PHE A 63 -11.13 -1.74 -15.38
N LEU A 64 -11.06 -2.57 -14.34
CA LEU A 64 -11.37 -4.01 -14.44
C LEU A 64 -12.86 -4.30 -14.65
N LYS A 65 -13.76 -3.43 -14.15
CA LYS A 65 -15.22 -3.62 -14.23
C LYS A 65 -15.92 -2.65 -15.19
N ASN A 66 -15.17 -1.90 -16.00
CA ASN A 66 -15.76 -0.99 -16.97
C ASN A 66 -16.66 -1.75 -17.96
N VAL A 67 -17.80 -1.21 -18.40
CA VAL A 67 -18.69 -1.89 -19.37
C VAL A 67 -18.07 -2.06 -20.75
N HIS A 68 -17.10 -1.23 -21.12
CA HIS A 68 -16.42 -1.29 -22.41
C HIS A 68 -15.30 -2.34 -22.41
N PRO A 69 -15.37 -3.37 -23.28
CA PRO A 69 -14.39 -4.45 -23.30
C PRO A 69 -12.96 -3.98 -23.56
N GLU A 70 -12.77 -2.97 -24.41
CA GLU A 70 -11.45 -2.42 -24.74
C GLU A 70 -10.69 -1.93 -23.49
N MET A 71 -11.39 -1.21 -22.61
CA MET A 71 -10.84 -0.72 -21.35
C MET A 71 -10.47 -1.89 -20.42
N ARG A 72 -11.39 -2.87 -20.29
CA ARG A 72 -11.14 -4.06 -19.47
C ARG A 72 -9.97 -4.87 -19.99
N ASN A 73 -9.84 -5.05 -21.30
CA ASN A 73 -8.76 -5.83 -21.90
C ASN A 73 -7.39 -5.22 -21.63
N VAL A 74 -7.26 -3.89 -21.78
CA VAL A 74 -6.02 -3.18 -21.43
C VAL A 74 -5.72 -3.30 -19.95
N ALA A 75 -6.75 -3.15 -19.10
CA ALA A 75 -6.61 -3.31 -17.65
C ALA A 75 -6.17 -4.73 -17.28
N SER A 76 -6.75 -5.77 -17.88
CA SER A 76 -6.36 -7.17 -17.64
C SER A 76 -4.96 -7.48 -18.14
N ASN A 77 -4.49 -6.85 -19.23
CA ASN A 77 -3.10 -6.97 -19.66
C ASN A 77 -2.14 -6.34 -18.65
N LEU A 78 -2.53 -5.22 -18.03
CA LEU A 78 -1.71 -4.52 -17.06
C LEU A 78 -1.75 -5.18 -15.68
N PHE A 79 -2.93 -5.53 -15.16
CA PHE A 79 -3.18 -6.02 -13.80
C PHE A 79 -3.22 -7.56 -13.70
N GLY A 80 -3.22 -8.26 -14.83
CA GLY A 80 -3.48 -9.69 -14.92
C GLY A 80 -4.97 -10.04 -14.97
N GLN A 81 -5.25 -11.31 -15.27
CA GLN A 81 -6.61 -11.84 -15.35
C GLN A 81 -7.08 -12.27 -13.94
N PRO A 82 -8.14 -11.67 -13.37
CA PRO A 82 -8.63 -12.02 -12.04
C PRO A 82 -8.96 -13.51 -11.88
N GLU A 83 -9.42 -14.15 -12.96
CA GLU A 83 -9.86 -15.54 -13.00
C GLU A 83 -8.68 -16.54 -12.98
N GLN A 84 -7.47 -16.10 -13.33
CA GLN A 84 -6.28 -16.94 -13.40
C GLN A 84 -5.33 -16.67 -12.23
N LEU A 85 -5.43 -17.47 -11.17
CA LEU A 85 -4.61 -17.31 -9.95
C LEU A 85 -3.09 -17.30 -10.21
N GLN A 86 -2.61 -18.05 -11.19
CA GLN A 86 -1.19 -18.11 -11.55
C GLN A 86 -0.72 -16.93 -12.41
N ALA A 87 -1.64 -16.19 -13.02
CA ALA A 87 -1.36 -15.05 -13.89
C ALA A 87 -1.71 -13.73 -13.21
N ARG A 88 -1.57 -13.65 -11.87
CA ARG A 88 -1.73 -12.41 -11.09
C ARG A 88 -0.35 -11.77 -10.88
N PRO A 89 0.14 -10.94 -11.82
CA PRO A 89 1.35 -10.16 -11.60
C PRO A 89 1.13 -9.22 -10.41
N ASN A 90 2.19 -8.97 -9.63
CA ASN A 90 2.18 -8.07 -8.48
C ASN A 90 2.18 -6.60 -8.92
N VAL A 91 1.23 -6.22 -9.77
CA VAL A 91 1.26 -4.93 -10.50
C VAL A 91 1.09 -3.77 -9.54
N PHE A 92 0.21 -3.92 -8.56
CA PHE A 92 0.09 -2.94 -7.49
C PHE A 92 1.41 -2.80 -6.73
N GLY A 93 2.08 -3.90 -6.37
CA GLY A 93 3.38 -3.84 -5.71
C GLY A 93 4.47 -3.19 -6.55
N GLU A 94 4.55 -3.52 -7.85
CA GLU A 94 5.52 -2.94 -8.78
C GLU A 94 5.27 -1.43 -8.99
N LEU A 95 4.02 -1.02 -9.13
CA LEU A 95 3.64 0.39 -9.24
C LEU A 95 3.98 1.14 -7.94
N MET A 96 3.61 0.58 -6.79
CA MET A 96 3.90 1.20 -5.49
C MET A 96 5.41 1.29 -5.24
N ARG A 97 6.22 0.33 -5.70
CA ARG A 97 7.69 0.41 -5.62
C ARG A 97 8.26 1.59 -6.40
N ILE A 98 7.65 1.95 -7.53
CA ILE A 98 8.10 3.09 -8.36
C ILE A 98 7.60 4.41 -7.78
N LEU A 99 6.36 4.44 -7.28
CA LEU A 99 5.70 5.67 -6.83
C LEU A 99 6.04 6.05 -5.39
N ILE A 100 6.37 5.08 -4.56
CA ILE A 100 6.68 5.27 -3.15
C ILE A 100 8.13 4.91 -2.93
N SER A 101 8.93 5.92 -2.64
CA SER A 101 10.26 5.75 -2.08
C SER A 101 10.22 6.13 -0.60
N PRO A 102 10.71 5.27 0.30
CA PRO A 102 10.83 5.64 1.71
C PRO A 102 11.73 6.88 1.86
N SER A 103 11.47 7.71 2.87
CA SER A 103 12.43 8.74 3.24
C SER A 103 13.65 8.12 3.91
N GLU A 104 14.77 8.83 3.94
CA GLU A 104 16.01 8.38 4.56
C GLU A 104 15.79 7.87 6.00
N ILE A 105 14.93 8.53 6.77
CA ILE A 105 14.61 8.13 8.15
C ILE A 105 13.84 6.81 8.18
N VAL A 106 12.90 6.60 7.25
CA VAL A 106 12.17 5.34 7.16
C VAL A 106 13.11 4.21 6.76
N GLU A 107 14.03 4.45 5.82
CA GLU A 107 15.06 3.48 5.46
C GLU A 107 15.96 3.12 6.65
N GLN A 108 16.44 4.12 7.40
CA GLN A 108 17.25 3.90 8.61
C GLN A 108 16.49 3.07 9.66
N VAL A 109 15.20 3.34 9.87
CA VAL A 109 14.36 2.56 10.80
C VAL A 109 14.25 1.11 10.35
N VAL A 110 13.97 0.89 9.05
CA VAL A 110 13.82 -0.46 8.49
C VAL A 110 15.13 -1.22 8.60
N ASN A 111 16.24 -0.62 8.20
CA ASN A 111 17.58 -1.23 8.28
C ASN A 111 17.98 -1.54 9.72
N TRP A 112 17.65 -0.66 10.67
CA TRP A 112 17.87 -0.94 12.10
C TRP A 112 17.09 -2.15 12.59
N VAL A 113 15.82 -2.31 12.18
CA VAL A 113 15.01 -3.49 12.55
C VAL A 113 15.53 -4.77 11.91
N LEU A 114 16.06 -4.66 10.69
CA LEU A 114 16.63 -5.78 9.95
C LEU A 114 18.06 -6.10 10.38
N ASP A 115 18.67 -5.28 11.23
CA ASP A 115 20.07 -5.35 11.69
C ASP A 115 21.08 -5.32 10.52
N ASP A 116 20.82 -4.47 9.51
CA ASP A 116 21.53 -4.44 8.21
C ASP A 116 21.63 -5.84 7.54
N GLY A 117 20.76 -6.77 7.94
CA GLY A 117 20.81 -8.17 7.60
C GLY A 117 19.94 -8.55 6.40
N VAL A 118 19.87 -9.86 6.15
CA VAL A 118 19.08 -10.47 5.06
C VAL A 118 17.59 -10.17 5.21
N ASP A 119 16.81 -10.22 4.13
CA ASP A 119 15.35 -10.17 4.23
C ASP A 119 14.80 -11.31 5.14
N PRO A 120 13.72 -11.05 5.90
CA PRO A 120 13.09 -12.08 6.70
C PRO A 120 12.41 -13.15 5.82
N ASP A 121 12.44 -14.40 6.26
CA ASP A 121 11.80 -15.51 5.54
C ASP A 121 10.27 -15.41 5.55
N ILE A 122 9.71 -14.86 6.64
CA ILE A 122 8.27 -14.71 6.83
C ILE A 122 7.95 -13.35 7.45
N SER A 123 6.97 -12.66 6.88
CA SER A 123 6.36 -11.47 7.46
C SER A 123 5.00 -11.79 8.05
N LEU A 124 4.85 -11.62 9.37
CA LEU A 124 3.58 -11.74 10.08
C LEU A 124 3.03 -10.34 10.37
N HIS A 125 2.02 -9.92 9.59
CA HIS A 125 1.27 -8.70 9.85
C HIS A 125 -0.06 -9.01 10.55
N MET A 126 -0.21 -8.56 11.80
CA MET A 126 -1.38 -8.83 12.64
C MET A 126 -2.09 -7.53 13.04
N ARG A 127 -3.37 -7.44 12.68
CA ARG A 127 -4.27 -6.36 13.09
C ARG A 127 -5.42 -6.92 13.93
N MET A 128 -5.42 -6.61 15.23
CA MET A 128 -6.40 -7.15 16.17
C MET A 128 -7.57 -6.16 16.29
N LEU A 129 -8.55 -6.27 15.39
CA LEU A 129 -9.77 -5.42 15.37
C LEU A 129 -10.62 -5.66 16.62
N MET A 130 -10.31 -4.97 17.72
CA MET A 130 -10.94 -5.02 19.07
C MET A 130 -11.08 -6.40 19.74
N ASN A 131 -10.82 -7.49 19.03
CA ASN A 131 -11.01 -8.85 19.50
C ASN A 131 -9.70 -9.39 20.09
N ARG A 132 -9.71 -9.82 21.35
CA ARG A 132 -8.57 -10.46 22.05
C ARG A 132 -8.67 -11.99 22.07
N SER A 133 -9.27 -12.59 21.03
CA SER A 133 -9.41 -14.04 20.96
C SER A 133 -8.05 -14.75 20.95
N VAL A 134 -7.90 -15.75 21.82
CA VAL A 134 -6.73 -16.66 21.86
C VAL A 134 -6.57 -17.46 20.56
N ARG A 135 -7.66 -17.62 19.78
CA ARG A 135 -7.64 -18.36 18.51
C ARG A 135 -6.76 -17.68 17.46
N ALA A 136 -6.71 -16.35 17.43
CA ALA A 136 -5.93 -15.61 16.45
C ALA A 136 -4.41 -15.84 16.60
N PRO A 137 -3.80 -15.72 17.80
CA PRO A 137 -2.40 -16.10 18.00
C PRO A 137 -2.12 -17.57 17.61
N GLN A 138 -2.99 -18.50 18.00
CA GLN A 138 -2.80 -19.91 17.65
C GLN A 138 -2.84 -20.16 16.14
N ALA A 139 -3.78 -19.51 15.44
CA ALA A 139 -3.87 -19.58 13.99
C ALA A 139 -2.62 -19.00 13.32
N ALA A 140 -2.10 -17.87 13.81
CA ALA A 140 -0.86 -17.27 13.33
C ALA A 140 0.34 -18.23 13.49
N LEU A 141 0.51 -18.83 14.68
CA LEU A 141 1.57 -19.81 14.93
C LEU A 141 1.48 -21.04 14.02
N ASN A 142 0.29 -21.59 13.86
CA ASN A 142 0.05 -22.74 12.97
C ASN A 142 0.33 -22.37 11.51
N CYS A 143 -0.02 -21.16 11.08
CA CYS A 143 0.23 -20.66 9.74
C CYS A 143 1.74 -20.53 9.46
N ILE A 144 2.50 -19.91 10.38
CA ILE A 144 3.96 -19.77 10.28
C ILE A 144 4.60 -21.15 10.17
N LYS A 145 4.28 -22.08 11.09
CA LYS A 145 4.84 -23.44 11.08
C LYS A 145 4.53 -24.17 9.76
N ARG A 146 3.34 -23.96 9.19
CA ARG A 146 2.96 -24.54 7.90
C ARG A 146 3.70 -23.90 6.72
N ALA A 147 3.93 -22.59 6.75
CA ALA A 147 4.71 -21.89 5.74
C ALA A 147 6.18 -22.34 5.74
N LEU A 148 6.80 -22.44 6.92
CA LEU A 148 8.17 -22.91 7.09
C LEU A 148 8.38 -24.33 6.56
N ARG A 149 7.42 -25.24 6.80
CA ARG A 149 7.47 -26.60 6.22
C ARG A 149 7.52 -26.60 4.68
N LYS A 150 6.97 -25.57 4.03
CA LYS A 150 7.00 -25.43 2.56
C LYS A 150 8.29 -24.80 2.05
N LEU A 151 8.93 -23.92 2.83
CA LEU A 151 10.15 -23.20 2.46
C LEU A 151 11.43 -24.05 2.50
N ARG A 152 11.31 -25.36 2.80
CA ARG A 152 12.41 -26.29 3.16
C ARG A 152 13.04 -25.93 4.51
N GLN A 153 13.68 -26.91 5.16
CA GLN A 153 14.11 -26.82 6.56
C GLN A 153 15.27 -25.83 6.75
N ILE A 154 14.94 -24.54 6.87
CA ILE A 154 15.83 -23.52 7.43
C ILE A 154 15.94 -23.81 8.93
N SER A 155 17.17 -23.94 9.43
CA SER A 155 17.44 -24.34 10.82
C SER A 155 16.88 -23.34 11.85
N ARG A 156 16.92 -22.05 11.53
CA ARG A 156 16.32 -20.98 12.32
C ARG A 156 15.86 -19.83 11.42
N PRO A 157 14.59 -19.84 10.99
CA PRO A 157 14.07 -18.81 10.09
C PRO A 157 13.90 -17.47 10.80
N ARG A 158 13.96 -16.37 10.04
CA ARG A 158 13.71 -15.01 10.51
C ARG A 158 12.27 -14.62 10.23
N VAL A 159 11.55 -14.24 11.28
CA VAL A 159 10.14 -13.84 11.22
C VAL A 159 10.03 -12.39 11.66
N VAL A 160 9.57 -11.51 10.77
CA VAL A 160 9.26 -10.12 11.15
C VAL A 160 7.81 -10.02 11.63
N LEU A 161 7.62 -9.43 12.81
CA LEU A 161 6.30 -9.20 13.42
C LEU A 161 5.91 -7.72 13.32
N VAL A 162 4.87 -7.47 12.54
CA VAL A 162 4.25 -6.14 12.39
C VAL A 162 2.86 -6.19 13.01
N THR A 163 2.60 -5.33 13.99
CA THR A 163 1.26 -5.23 14.60
C THR A 163 0.98 -3.82 15.11
N ASP A 164 -0.26 -3.39 14.97
CA ASP A 164 -0.79 -2.16 15.57
C ASP A 164 -1.20 -2.34 17.04
N THR A 165 -1.01 -3.54 17.60
CA THR A 165 -1.46 -3.93 18.94
C THR A 165 -0.27 -4.35 19.81
N PRO A 166 0.38 -3.42 20.56
CA PRO A 166 1.61 -3.73 21.31
C PRO A 166 1.48 -4.84 22.36
N SER A 167 0.32 -4.97 23.01
CA SER A 167 0.05 -6.05 23.96
C SER A 167 0.03 -7.43 23.30
N PHE A 168 -0.39 -7.51 22.04
CA PHE A 168 -0.38 -8.75 21.27
C PHE A 168 1.06 -9.17 20.93
N ALA A 169 1.93 -8.23 20.54
CA ALA A 169 3.33 -8.52 20.27
C ALA A 169 4.00 -9.24 21.45
N LYS A 170 3.83 -8.70 22.67
CA LYS A 170 4.36 -9.32 23.90
C LYS A 170 3.85 -10.74 24.15
N SER A 171 2.61 -11.03 23.73
CA SER A 171 1.99 -12.34 23.97
C SER A 171 2.44 -13.42 22.98
N ILE A 172 2.73 -13.05 21.72
CA ILE A 172 3.06 -14.03 20.67
C ILE A 172 4.56 -14.20 20.45
N LEU A 173 5.36 -13.16 20.74
CA LEU A 173 6.80 -13.14 20.49
C LEU A 173 7.55 -14.31 21.18
N PRO A 174 7.26 -14.67 22.45
CA PRO A 174 7.90 -15.83 23.09
C PRO A 174 7.65 -17.13 22.32
N ASN A 175 6.41 -17.36 21.90
CA ASN A 175 6.01 -18.58 21.20
C ASN A 175 6.63 -18.70 19.80
N ILE A 176 6.84 -17.59 19.09
CA ILE A 176 7.54 -17.61 17.80
C ILE A 176 9.04 -17.80 18.02
N SER A 177 9.60 -17.19 19.06
CA SER A 177 11.03 -17.26 19.41
C SER A 177 11.51 -18.67 19.75
N GLU A 178 10.60 -19.58 20.12
CA GLU A 178 10.89 -21.01 20.32
C GLU A 178 11.44 -21.70 19.08
N PHE A 179 11.08 -21.23 17.87
CA PHE A 179 11.42 -21.92 16.62
C PHE A 179 11.92 -20.98 15.51
N ALA A 180 12.03 -19.68 15.77
CA ALA A 180 12.47 -18.67 14.82
C ALA A 180 13.22 -17.53 15.52
N GLU A 181 14.02 -16.77 14.77
CA GLU A 181 14.46 -15.44 15.18
C GLU A 181 13.34 -14.45 14.89
N VAL A 182 13.00 -13.59 15.86
CA VAL A 182 11.89 -12.64 15.69
C VAL A 182 12.42 -11.21 15.58
N LEU A 183 12.13 -10.58 14.46
CA LEU A 183 12.39 -9.16 14.23
C LEU A 183 11.13 -8.37 14.58
N HIS A 184 11.25 -7.35 15.41
CA HIS A 184 10.13 -6.52 15.80
C HIS A 184 10.59 -5.09 16.08
N PHE A 185 9.92 -4.12 15.48
CA PHE A 185 10.16 -2.71 15.80
C PHE A 185 9.59 -2.38 17.18
N ASP A 186 10.47 -2.19 18.16
CA ASP A 186 10.11 -1.61 19.45
C ASP A 186 10.42 -0.12 19.47
N TYR A 187 9.36 0.69 19.35
CA TYR A 187 9.45 2.15 19.35
C TYR A 187 10.14 2.72 20.60
N LYS A 188 10.19 1.99 21.73
CA LYS A 188 10.85 2.44 22.96
C LYS A 188 12.37 2.42 22.86
N HIS A 189 12.91 1.52 22.04
CA HIS A 189 14.35 1.33 21.87
C HIS A 189 14.88 2.13 20.67
N PHE A 190 14.00 2.68 19.84
CA PHE A 190 14.39 3.51 18.72
C PHE A 190 14.90 4.89 19.19
N GLN A 191 16.22 5.10 19.13
CA GLN A 191 16.88 6.36 19.50
C GLN A 191 16.76 7.46 18.42
N GLY A 192 16.10 7.20 17.30
CA GLY A 192 15.96 8.18 16.22
C GLY A 192 14.97 9.30 16.55
N ASN A 193 15.32 10.52 16.14
CA ASN A 193 14.56 11.72 16.43
C ASN A 193 13.41 11.89 15.41
N ILE A 194 12.36 11.06 15.52
CA ILE A 194 11.19 11.06 14.60
C ILE A 194 10.57 12.47 14.51
N SER A 195 10.62 13.23 15.60
CA SER A 195 10.07 14.58 15.74
C SER A 195 10.78 15.65 14.90
N ARG A 196 12.05 15.46 14.50
CA ARG A 196 12.76 16.44 13.65
C ARG A 196 12.31 16.39 12.18
N ALA A 197 11.83 15.24 11.72
CA ALA A 197 11.37 15.03 10.34
C ALA A 197 10.02 15.69 10.06
N VAL A 198 9.15 15.76 11.06
CA VAL A 198 7.82 16.40 10.93
C VAL A 198 7.97 17.92 10.73
N ASN A 199 9.10 18.50 11.15
CA ASN A 199 9.38 19.94 10.95
C ASN A 199 10.03 20.25 9.60
N THR A 200 10.56 19.26 8.87
CA THR A 200 11.14 19.44 7.52
C THR A 200 10.25 18.89 6.41
N SER A 201 9.40 17.90 6.73
CA SER A 201 8.24 17.56 5.92
C SER A 201 7.13 18.55 6.27
N HIS A 202 7.00 19.64 5.51
CA HIS A 202 5.71 20.35 5.44
C HIS A 202 4.61 19.30 5.40
N SER A 203 3.68 19.33 6.35
CA SER A 203 2.56 18.40 6.34
C SER A 203 1.91 18.50 4.96
N LEU A 204 2.04 17.43 4.17
CA LEU A 204 1.15 17.26 3.05
C LEU A 204 -0.18 16.90 3.69
N ASP A 205 -0.93 17.95 4.04
CA ASP A 205 -2.32 17.86 4.44
C ASP A 205 -3.06 17.21 3.25
N PHE A 206 -3.20 15.89 3.31
CA PHE A 206 -4.11 15.16 2.45
C PHE A 206 -5.55 15.50 2.88
N ARG A 207 -6.03 16.63 2.35
CA ARG A 207 -7.44 17.00 2.19
C ARG A 207 -7.87 16.85 0.74
#